data_AF-A0AAI9E9Z8-F1
#
_entry.id   AF-A0AAI9E9Z8-F1
#
_cell.length_a   1.000
_cell.length_b   1.000
_cell.length_c   1.000
_cell.angle_alpha   90.00
_cell.angle_beta   90.00
_cell.angle_gamma   90.00
#
_symmetry.space_group_name_H-M   'P 1'
#
loop_
_entity.id
_entity.type
_entity.pdbx_description
1 polymer ?
#
loop_
_entity_poly.entity_id
_entity_poly.type
_entity_poly.pdbx_seq_one_letter_code
_entity_poly.pdbx_strand_id
1 'polypeptide(L)'
;MATQQQFKPASLFGGAIVVDLPATFEDVSEIRQVPDNQEVYLDRAGFSSIVVDILERVTDKPNDIEALKFHLSDIVDEDAGQTKIFNIEEEVTMRKMPPGTKVLTLIAISPPGEKMRGRANEPDFVGILLVLVRLVEKETDVVVSVNVPHMPGEYVREDVDLGKGRCGRLLEVGKAVRERVLETFEVKNWDLFV
;
A
#
# COMPACT_ATOMS: atom_id res chain seq x y z
N MET A 1 -14.11 22.34 -7.99
CA MET A 1 -14.73 21.41 -7.04
C MET A 1 -13.88 20.16 -7.02
N ALA A 2 -13.35 19.73 -5.87
CA ALA A 2 -12.58 18.49 -5.82
C ALA A 2 -13.56 17.33 -6.06
N THR A 3 -13.32 16.54 -7.11
CA THR A 3 -14.07 15.31 -7.35
C THR A 3 -13.89 14.42 -6.13
N GLN A 4 -14.97 14.16 -5.38
CA GLN A 4 -14.91 13.20 -4.28
C GLN A 4 -14.50 11.84 -4.86
N GLN A 5 -13.43 11.26 -4.31
CA GLN A 5 -13.00 9.93 -4.69
C GLN A 5 -14.09 8.93 -4.27
N GLN A 6 -14.71 8.28 -5.26
CA GLN A 6 -15.70 7.24 -5.03
C GLN A 6 -14.98 5.92 -4.75
N PHE A 7 -15.52 5.16 -3.80
CA PHE A 7 -15.02 3.84 -3.45
C PHE A 7 -16.09 2.78 -3.75
N LYS A 8 -15.65 1.56 -4.03
CA LYS A 8 -16.50 0.38 -4.22
C LYS A 8 -15.95 -0.77 -3.36
N PRO A 9 -16.82 -1.65 -2.83
CA PRO A 9 -16.36 -2.88 -2.19
C PRO A 9 -15.59 -3.77 -3.16
N ALA A 10 -14.49 -4.33 -2.68
CA ALA A 10 -13.70 -5.35 -3.35
C ALA A 10 -13.66 -6.60 -2.46
N SER A 11 -13.79 -7.78 -3.09
CA SER A 11 -13.63 -9.08 -2.46
C SER A 11 -12.25 -9.61 -2.80
N LEU A 12 -11.42 -9.77 -1.79
CA LEU A 12 -10.04 -10.27 -1.91
C LEU A 12 -9.99 -11.73 -1.48
N PHE A 13 -9.10 -12.50 -2.10
CA PHE A 13 -8.81 -13.90 -1.75
C PHE A 13 -10.09 -14.75 -1.74
N GLY A 14 -10.84 -14.72 -2.84
CA GLY A 14 -12.13 -15.43 -2.95
C GLY A 14 -13.22 -14.91 -2.00
N GLY A 15 -13.09 -13.67 -1.51
CA GLY A 15 -14.03 -13.04 -0.58
C GLY A 15 -13.76 -13.30 0.89
N ALA A 16 -12.63 -13.92 1.23
CA ALA A 16 -12.19 -14.10 2.61
C ALA A 16 -11.86 -12.76 3.30
N ILE A 17 -11.46 -11.76 2.52
CA ILE A 17 -11.31 -10.36 2.95
C ILE A 17 -12.22 -9.47 2.10
N VAL A 18 -12.80 -8.45 2.72
CA VAL A 18 -13.47 -7.36 2.00
C VAL A 18 -12.87 -6.02 2.40
N VAL A 19 -12.75 -5.12 1.43
CA VAL A 19 -12.22 -3.76 1.62
C VAL A 19 -12.80 -2.81 0.57
N ASP A 20 -12.96 -1.54 0.89
CA ASP A 20 -13.38 -0.54 -0.10
C ASP A 20 -12.15 0.03 -0.82
N LEU A 21 -12.09 -0.15 -2.14
CA LEU A 21 -11.03 0.40 -3.01
C LEU A 21 -11.59 1.48 -3.94
N PRO A 22 -10.77 2.37 -4.50
CA PRO A 22 -11.28 3.42 -5.38
C PRO A 22 -11.99 2.81 -6.59
N ALA A 23 -13.12 3.40 -6.99
CA ALA A 23 -13.98 2.84 -8.04
C ALA A 23 -13.27 2.73 -9.40
N THR A 24 -12.26 3.57 -9.64
CA THR A 24 -11.44 3.58 -10.86
C THR A 24 -10.43 2.43 -10.93
N PHE A 25 -10.18 1.74 -9.82
CA PHE A 25 -9.22 0.65 -9.78
C PHE A 25 -9.86 -0.65 -10.27
N GLU A 26 -9.08 -1.42 -11.03
CA GLU A 26 -9.43 -2.73 -11.54
C GLU A 26 -8.49 -3.80 -11.02
N ASP A 27 -9.06 -4.96 -10.72
CA ASP A 27 -8.30 -6.17 -10.47
C ASP A 27 -7.62 -6.63 -11.76
N VAL A 28 -6.31 -6.87 -11.70
CA VAL A 28 -5.52 -7.32 -12.85
C VAL A 28 -5.48 -8.84 -13.01
N SER A 29 -6.03 -9.60 -12.06
CA SER A 29 -6.12 -11.07 -12.13
C SER A 29 -6.87 -11.53 -13.39
N GLU A 30 -7.79 -10.70 -13.90
CA GLU A 30 -8.54 -10.95 -15.15
C GLU A 30 -7.66 -10.91 -16.41
N ILE A 31 -6.51 -10.21 -16.36
CA ILE A 31 -5.65 -9.96 -17.52
C ILE A 31 -4.26 -10.59 -17.41
N ARG A 32 -3.81 -10.93 -16.20
CA ARG A 32 -2.54 -11.62 -15.94
C ARG A 32 -2.65 -12.47 -14.69
N GLN A 33 -1.83 -13.53 -14.63
CA GLN A 33 -1.69 -14.28 -13.39
C GLN A 33 -1.03 -13.40 -12.31
N VAL A 34 -1.61 -13.47 -11.12
CA VAL A 34 -1.12 -12.89 -9.86
C VAL A 34 -0.94 -14.07 -8.89
N PRO A 35 0.12 -14.10 -8.05
CA PRO A 35 0.27 -15.15 -7.04
C PRO A 35 -0.97 -15.27 -6.14
N ASP A 36 -1.28 -16.48 -5.68
CA ASP A 36 -2.51 -16.76 -4.90
C ASP A 36 -2.57 -15.97 -3.58
N ASN A 37 -1.41 -15.60 -3.03
CA ASN A 37 -1.27 -14.82 -1.81
C ASN A 37 -1.22 -13.30 -2.07
N GLN A 38 -1.46 -12.86 -3.31
CA GLN A 38 -1.39 -11.47 -3.72
C GLN A 38 -2.65 -11.04 -4.48
N GLU A 39 -3.10 -9.81 -4.23
CA GLU A 39 -4.17 -9.15 -4.97
C GLU A 39 -3.64 -7.81 -5.50
N VAL A 40 -3.81 -7.54 -6.80
CA VAL A 40 -3.26 -6.33 -7.44
C VAL A 40 -4.34 -5.56 -8.17
N TYR A 41 -4.48 -4.29 -7.79
CA TYR A 41 -5.42 -3.36 -8.39
C TYR A 41 -4.68 -2.20 -9.05
N LEU A 42 -5.06 -1.84 -10.27
CA LEU A 42 -4.48 -0.72 -11.03
C LEU A 42 -5.54 0.34 -11.31
N ASP A 43 -5.15 1.61 -11.19
CA ASP A 43 -6.00 2.73 -11.59
C ASP A 43 -6.15 2.79 -13.11
N ARG A 44 -7.37 2.70 -13.64
CA ARG A 44 -7.63 2.84 -15.09
C ARG A 44 -7.19 4.18 -15.65
N ALA A 45 -7.29 5.24 -14.83
CA ALA A 45 -7.11 6.63 -15.26
C ALA A 45 -5.72 7.19 -14.95
N GLY A 46 -4.83 6.37 -14.38
CA GLY A 46 -3.52 6.82 -13.91
C GLY A 46 -2.51 5.69 -13.84
N PHE A 47 -1.47 5.89 -13.02
CA PHE A 47 -0.37 4.94 -12.85
C PHE A 47 -0.34 4.33 -11.45
N SER A 48 -1.31 4.67 -10.60
CA SER A 48 -1.32 4.19 -9.21
C SER A 48 -1.76 2.74 -9.11
N SER A 49 -1.23 2.03 -8.11
CA SER A 49 -1.59 0.65 -7.83
C SER A 49 -1.88 0.45 -6.34
N ILE A 50 -2.73 -0.53 -6.03
CA ILE A 50 -2.90 -1.06 -4.68
C ILE A 50 -2.53 -2.53 -4.75
N VAL A 51 -1.63 -2.97 -3.87
CA VAL A 51 -1.24 -4.37 -3.74
C VAL A 51 -1.54 -4.82 -2.32
N VAL A 52 -2.18 -5.98 -2.19
CA VAL A 52 -2.42 -6.64 -0.90
C VAL A 52 -1.73 -8.00 -0.93
N ASP A 53 -0.77 -8.20 -0.03
CA ASP A 53 0.00 -9.43 0.10
C ASP A 53 -0.28 -10.10 1.46
N ILE A 54 -0.44 -11.42 1.44
CA ILE A 54 -0.44 -12.29 2.62
C ILE A 54 0.93 -12.96 2.68
N LEU A 55 1.70 -12.64 3.72
CA LEU A 55 3.08 -13.06 3.89
C LEU A 55 3.26 -13.79 5.23
N GLU A 56 4.32 -14.59 5.30
CA GLU A 56 4.78 -15.14 6.58
C GLU A 56 5.18 -14.00 7.52
N ARG A 57 4.87 -14.18 8.81
CA ARG A 57 5.19 -13.18 9.81
C ARG A 57 6.70 -13.06 9.99
N VAL A 58 7.19 -11.83 9.90
CA VAL A 58 8.59 -11.51 10.17
C VAL A 58 8.88 -11.61 11.68
N THR A 59 9.65 -12.62 12.09
CA THR A 59 9.94 -12.92 13.50
C THR A 59 11.38 -12.61 13.92
N ASP A 60 12.29 -12.43 12.97
CA ASP A 60 13.73 -12.27 13.20
C ASP A 60 14.18 -10.80 13.36
N LYS A 61 13.23 -9.85 13.40
CA LYS A 61 13.49 -8.42 13.55
C LYS A 61 13.29 -7.95 15.00
N PRO A 62 14.06 -6.95 15.45
CA PRO A 62 14.08 -6.55 16.87
C PRO A 62 12.78 -5.91 17.37
N ASN A 63 11.93 -5.38 16.46
CA ASN A 63 10.64 -4.79 16.79
C ASN A 63 9.70 -4.75 15.56
N ASP A 64 8.46 -4.31 15.77
CA ASP A 64 7.43 -4.24 14.73
C ASP A 64 7.77 -3.19 13.63
N ILE A 65 8.47 -2.11 13.97
CA ILE A 65 8.92 -1.10 12.99
C ILE A 65 9.96 -1.71 12.03
N GLU A 66 10.92 -2.47 12.54
CA GLU A 66 11.92 -3.12 11.68
C GLU A 66 11.31 -4.22 10.81
N ALA A 67 10.23 -4.87 11.27
CA ALA A 67 9.42 -5.74 10.40
C ALA A 67 8.70 -4.94 9.30
N LEU A 68 8.12 -3.78 9.60
CA LEU A 68 7.51 -2.90 8.60
C LEU A 68 8.55 -2.40 7.56
N LYS A 69 9.75 -2.03 8.00
CA LYS A 69 10.84 -1.63 7.12
C LYS A 69 11.36 -2.78 6.26
N PHE A 70 11.38 -3.98 6.80
CA PHE A 70 11.74 -5.19 6.05
C PHE A 70 10.75 -5.45 4.91
N HIS A 71 9.44 -5.40 5.19
CA HIS A 71 8.41 -5.50 4.13
C HIS A 71 8.54 -4.38 3.09
N LEU A 72 8.85 -3.15 3.52
CA LEU A 72 9.15 -2.08 2.57
C LEU A 72 10.37 -2.39 1.70
N SER A 73 11.47 -2.91 2.28
CA SER A 73 12.67 -3.23 1.51
C SER A 73 12.42 -4.29 0.45
N ASP A 74 11.55 -5.27 0.71
CA ASP A 74 11.18 -6.28 -0.29
C ASP A 74 10.35 -5.68 -1.43
N ILE A 75 9.51 -4.66 -1.14
CA ILE A 75 8.71 -3.96 -2.16
C ILE A 75 9.59 -3.12 -3.10
N VAL A 76 10.60 -2.42 -2.56
CA VAL A 76 11.47 -1.54 -3.35
C VAL A 76 12.75 -2.24 -3.85
N ASP A 77 13.02 -3.44 -3.34
CA ASP A 77 14.12 -4.33 -3.72
C ASP A 77 15.47 -3.59 -3.83
N GLU A 78 16.07 -3.54 -5.03
CA GLU A 78 17.36 -2.89 -5.30
C GLU A 78 17.40 -1.40 -4.91
N ASP A 79 16.24 -0.76 -4.79
CA ASP A 79 16.10 0.64 -4.45
C ASP A 79 15.99 0.93 -2.96
N ALA A 80 16.11 -0.09 -2.10
CA ALA A 80 16.04 0.05 -0.65
C ALA A 80 17.04 1.10 -0.12
N GLY A 81 18.28 1.11 -0.64
CA GLY A 81 19.32 2.07 -0.23
C GLY A 81 19.06 3.52 -0.62
N GLN A 82 18.14 3.77 -1.55
CA GLN A 82 17.76 5.10 -2.04
C GLN A 82 16.37 5.54 -1.58
N THR A 83 15.62 4.62 -0.96
CA THR A 83 14.26 4.85 -0.48
C THR A 83 14.29 5.62 0.83
N LYS A 84 13.52 6.71 0.90
CA LYS A 84 13.39 7.56 2.08
C LYS A 84 12.08 7.29 2.78
N ILE A 85 12.14 7.05 4.09
CA ILE A 85 10.98 6.74 4.93
C ILE A 85 10.54 7.97 5.71
N PHE A 86 9.23 8.16 5.80
CA PHE A 86 8.54 9.25 6.47
C PHE A 86 7.33 8.70 7.24
N ASN A 87 6.85 9.47 8.22
CA ASN A 87 5.57 9.26 8.90
C ASN A 87 5.33 7.80 9.33
N ILE A 88 6.27 7.22 10.07
CA ILE A 88 6.04 5.92 10.71
C ILE A 88 5.03 6.13 11.84
N GLU A 89 3.94 5.39 11.79
CA GLU A 89 2.90 5.39 12.82
C GLU A 89 2.77 3.97 13.39
N GLU A 90 3.03 3.86 14.69
CA GLU A 90 2.82 2.63 15.46
C GLU A 90 1.40 2.62 16.03
N GLU A 91 0.78 1.43 16.10
CA GLU A 91 -0.53 1.22 16.73
C GLU A 91 -1.70 1.99 16.07
N VAL A 92 -1.74 1.96 14.74
CA VAL A 92 -2.85 2.52 13.96
C VAL A 92 -4.12 1.67 14.17
N THR A 93 -5.28 2.30 14.30
CA THR A 93 -6.54 1.57 14.42
C THR A 93 -7.06 1.12 13.05
N MET A 94 -7.23 -0.18 12.86
CA MET A 94 -7.98 -0.74 11.73
C MET A 94 -9.39 -1.11 12.19
N ARG A 95 -10.40 -0.33 11.80
CA ARG A 95 -11.69 -0.24 12.50
C ARG A 95 -12.50 -1.53 12.57
N LYS A 96 -12.35 -2.39 11.58
CA LYS A 96 -13.10 -3.65 11.47
C LYS A 96 -12.29 -4.89 11.85
N MET A 97 -11.08 -4.69 12.37
CA MET A 97 -10.26 -5.76 12.93
C MET A 97 -10.50 -5.92 14.43
N PRO A 98 -10.22 -7.10 15.01
CA PRO A 98 -10.32 -7.31 16.45
C PRO A 98 -9.52 -6.26 17.25
N PRO A 99 -10.03 -5.78 18.39
CA PRO A 99 -9.27 -4.88 19.26
C PRO A 99 -7.91 -5.48 19.64
N GLY A 100 -6.87 -4.66 19.63
CA GLY A 100 -5.49 -5.09 19.91
C GLY A 100 -4.75 -5.71 18.72
N THR A 101 -5.37 -5.78 17.54
CA THR A 101 -4.65 -6.12 16.30
C THR A 101 -3.52 -5.11 16.07
N LYS A 102 -2.29 -5.61 15.93
CA LYS A 102 -1.12 -4.77 15.68
C LYS A 102 -1.12 -4.27 14.24
N VAL A 103 -1.25 -2.96 14.05
CA VAL A 103 -1.20 -2.34 12.72
C VAL A 103 -0.24 -1.18 12.75
N LEU A 104 0.62 -1.10 11.73
CA LEU A 104 1.60 -0.04 11.56
C LEU A 104 1.48 0.54 10.15
N THR A 105 1.86 1.80 9.99
CA THR A 105 1.93 2.42 8.67
C THR A 105 3.21 3.23 8.48
N LEU A 106 3.61 3.41 7.22
CA LEU A 106 4.62 4.38 6.85
C LEU A 106 4.29 5.02 5.50
N ILE A 107 4.97 6.13 5.19
CA ILE A 107 5.03 6.69 3.85
C ILE A 107 6.49 6.66 3.40
N ALA A 108 6.76 6.19 2.18
CA ALA A 108 8.09 6.22 1.60
C ALA A 108 8.09 6.93 0.24
N ILE A 109 9.25 7.48 -0.12
CA ILE A 109 9.55 7.93 -1.48
C ILE A 109 10.72 7.09 -1.98
N SER A 110 10.51 6.40 -3.09
CA SER A 110 11.49 5.56 -3.75
C SER A 110 11.76 6.08 -5.17
N PRO A 111 12.97 5.91 -5.73
CA PRO A 111 13.17 6.14 -7.17
C PRO A 111 12.26 5.21 -8.00
N PRO A 112 12.16 5.43 -9.33
CA PRO A 112 11.46 4.51 -10.20
C PRO A 112 12.08 3.12 -10.11
N GLY A 113 11.25 2.10 -9.92
CA GLY A 113 11.72 0.71 -9.88
C GLY A 113 12.38 0.30 -11.20
N GLU A 114 13.29 -0.67 -11.14
CA GLU A 114 14.11 -1.11 -12.28
C GLU A 114 13.29 -1.32 -13.57
N LYS A 115 12.14 -2.00 -13.47
CA LYS A 115 11.25 -2.31 -14.61
C LYS A 115 10.63 -1.09 -15.27
N MET A 116 10.61 0.07 -14.60
CA MET A 116 10.06 1.33 -15.14
C MET A 116 11.13 2.23 -15.75
N ARG A 117 12.41 2.04 -15.40
CA ARG A 117 13.53 2.88 -15.86
C ARG A 117 13.74 2.79 -17.36
N GLY A 118 13.99 3.92 -18.00
CA GLY A 118 14.22 4.03 -19.44
C GLY A 118 12.99 3.78 -20.31
N ARG A 119 11.79 3.71 -19.71
CA ARG A 119 10.52 3.58 -20.45
C ARG A 119 9.86 4.94 -20.64
N ALA A 120 8.96 5.03 -21.62
CA ALA A 120 8.23 6.27 -21.93
C ALA A 120 7.44 6.82 -20.73
N ASN A 121 7.00 5.95 -19.82
CA ASN A 121 6.24 6.30 -18.61
C ASN A 121 7.09 6.08 -17.34
N GLU A 122 8.37 6.49 -17.37
CA GLU A 122 9.20 6.52 -16.17
C GLU A 122 8.77 7.69 -15.25
N PRO A 123 8.39 7.43 -13.98
CA PRO A 123 8.06 8.48 -13.02
C PRO A 123 9.32 9.24 -12.57
N ASP A 124 9.16 10.43 -11.98
CA ASP A 124 10.25 11.11 -11.26
C ASP A 124 10.59 10.37 -9.96
N PHE A 125 9.58 9.84 -9.28
CA PHE A 125 9.67 8.98 -8.10
C PHE A 125 8.34 8.25 -7.86
N VAL A 126 8.34 7.27 -6.97
CA VAL A 126 7.14 6.58 -6.50
C VAL A 126 6.93 6.86 -5.02
N GLY A 127 5.76 7.39 -4.69
CA GLY A 127 5.28 7.48 -3.31
C GLY A 127 4.63 6.16 -2.90
N ILE A 128 4.99 5.62 -1.74
CA ILE A 128 4.48 4.33 -1.26
C ILE A 128 3.84 4.57 0.10
N LEU A 129 2.55 4.29 0.24
CA LEU A 129 1.87 4.27 1.53
C LEU A 129 1.67 2.82 1.93
N LEU A 130 2.35 2.41 3.00
CA LEU A 130 2.38 1.02 3.44
C LEU A 130 1.55 0.85 4.71
N VAL A 131 0.74 -0.20 4.76
CA VAL A 131 0.05 -0.68 5.95
C VAL A 131 0.52 -2.10 6.21
N LEU A 132 0.95 -2.37 7.45
CA LEU A 132 1.29 -3.70 7.93
C LEU A 132 0.28 -4.10 9.00
N VAL A 133 -0.43 -5.21 8.81
CA VAL A 133 -1.33 -5.83 9.79
C VAL A 133 -0.68 -7.12 10.28
N ARG A 134 -0.34 -7.20 11.57
CA ARG A 134 0.36 -8.34 12.14
C ARG A 134 -0.61 -9.27 12.86
N LEU A 135 -0.82 -10.46 12.30
CA LEU A 135 -1.68 -11.50 12.87
C LEU A 135 -0.81 -12.52 13.63
N VAL A 136 -0.42 -12.16 14.85
CA VAL A 136 0.57 -12.91 15.64
C VAL A 136 0.17 -14.38 15.85
N GLU A 137 -1.09 -14.65 16.21
CA GLU A 137 -1.59 -16.02 16.44
C GLU A 137 -1.70 -16.85 15.16
N LYS A 138 -1.63 -16.20 13.99
CA LYS A 138 -1.71 -16.83 12.67
C LYS A 138 -0.36 -16.86 11.96
N GLU A 139 0.71 -16.43 12.63
CA GLU A 139 2.05 -16.33 12.05
C GLU A 139 2.07 -15.65 10.68
N THR A 140 1.17 -14.68 10.49
CA THR A 140 0.94 -13.99 9.20
C THR A 140 1.13 -12.48 9.35
N ASP A 141 1.78 -11.87 8.37
CA ASP A 141 1.76 -10.42 8.14
C ASP A 141 0.95 -10.13 6.85
N VAL A 142 -0.07 -9.28 6.93
CA VAL A 142 -0.78 -8.78 5.75
C VAL A 142 -0.26 -7.39 5.43
N VAL A 143 0.20 -7.19 4.20
CA VAL A 143 0.81 -5.95 3.73
C VAL A 143 -0.07 -5.32 2.67
N VAL A 144 -0.47 -4.06 2.86
CA VAL A 144 -1.16 -3.26 1.84
C VAL A 144 -0.26 -2.12 1.41
N SER A 145 0.09 -2.05 0.14
CA SER A 145 0.83 -0.94 -0.45
C SER A 145 -0.03 -0.15 -1.42
N VAL A 146 -0.07 1.18 -1.25
CA VAL A 146 -0.62 2.12 -2.23
C VAL A 146 0.55 2.82 -2.90
N ASN A 147 0.81 2.47 -4.15
CA ASN A 147 1.93 3.01 -4.93
C ASN A 147 1.40 4.13 -5.82
N VAL A 148 2.04 5.30 -5.73
CA VAL A 148 1.64 6.54 -6.37
C VAL A 148 2.81 7.10 -7.18
N PRO A 149 2.99 6.68 -8.45
CA PRO A 149 4.00 7.22 -9.33
C PRO A 149 3.74 8.70 -9.60
N HIS A 150 4.79 9.53 -9.47
CA HIS A 150 4.74 10.96 -9.79
C HIS A 150 5.34 11.16 -11.17
N MET A 151 4.49 11.27 -12.18
CA MET A 151 4.92 11.39 -13.57
C MET A 151 5.40 12.80 -13.90
N PRO A 152 6.48 12.97 -14.68
CA PRO A 152 6.93 14.28 -15.13
C PRO A 152 5.79 15.08 -15.78
N GLY A 153 5.51 16.28 -15.26
CA GLY A 153 4.46 17.17 -15.77
C GLY A 153 3.04 16.92 -15.24
N GLU A 154 2.79 15.86 -14.47
CA GLU A 154 1.47 15.55 -13.90
C GLU A 154 1.30 15.99 -12.43
N TYR A 155 2.36 16.54 -11.83
CA TYR A 155 2.38 17.05 -10.47
C TYR A 155 3.27 18.29 -10.34
N VAL A 156 3.05 19.06 -9.27
CA VAL A 156 3.90 20.21 -8.90
C VAL A 156 4.95 19.72 -7.91
N ARG A 157 6.22 19.76 -8.31
CA ARG A 157 7.32 19.20 -7.52
C ARG A 157 7.49 19.90 -6.18
N GLU A 158 7.29 21.21 -6.16
CA GLU A 158 7.43 22.05 -4.97
C GLU A 158 6.38 21.74 -3.90
N ASP A 159 5.25 21.14 -4.29
CA ASP A 159 4.18 20.74 -3.37
C ASP A 159 4.49 19.45 -2.62
N VAL A 160 5.55 18.73 -3.01
CA VAL A 160 5.97 17.47 -2.38
C VAL A 160 7.27 17.67 -1.59
N ASP A 161 7.14 17.76 -0.27
CA ASP A 161 8.22 17.84 0.70
C ASP A 161 7.72 17.25 2.03
N LEU A 162 7.79 15.92 2.14
CA LEU A 162 7.28 15.18 3.29
C LEU A 162 7.99 15.57 4.59
N GLY A 163 9.26 15.98 4.53
CA GLY A 163 10.01 16.50 5.67
C GLY A 163 9.44 17.82 6.22
N LYS A 164 8.70 18.57 5.40
CA LYS A 164 7.95 19.76 5.81
C LYS A 164 6.43 19.54 5.88
N GLY A 165 5.98 18.28 5.84
CA GLY A 165 4.56 17.92 5.88
C GLY A 165 3.77 18.22 4.61
N ARG A 166 4.44 18.59 3.51
CA ARG A 166 3.78 18.87 2.22
C ARG A 166 3.77 17.60 1.38
N CYS A 167 2.58 17.07 1.10
CA CYS A 167 2.49 15.78 0.38
C CYS A 167 2.14 15.96 -1.09
N GLY A 168 1.61 17.12 -1.48
CA GLY A 168 1.08 17.33 -2.82
C GLY A 168 -0.18 16.52 -3.09
N ARG A 169 -0.87 16.85 -4.18
CA ARG A 169 -2.21 16.30 -4.49
C ARG A 169 -2.23 14.78 -4.60
N LEU A 170 -1.23 14.18 -5.26
CA LEU A 170 -1.22 12.74 -5.55
C LEU A 170 -1.03 11.90 -4.27
N LEU A 171 -0.10 12.26 -3.38
CA LEU A 171 0.03 11.56 -2.10
C LEU A 171 -1.16 11.81 -1.17
N GLU A 172 -1.80 12.98 -1.20
CA GLU A 172 -3.05 13.19 -0.43
C GLU A 172 -4.18 12.27 -0.90
N VAL A 173 -4.29 12.02 -2.22
CA VAL A 173 -5.18 10.99 -2.76
C VAL A 173 -4.77 9.60 -2.25
N GLY A 174 -3.48 9.25 -2.31
CA GLY A 174 -2.96 7.99 -1.77
C GLY A 174 -3.26 7.80 -0.27
N LYS A 175 -3.14 8.86 0.53
CA LYS A 175 -3.51 8.85 1.95
C LYS A 175 -4.99 8.58 2.14
N ALA A 176 -5.86 9.23 1.37
CA ALA A 176 -7.30 8.98 1.45
C ALA A 176 -7.65 7.51 1.14
N VAL A 177 -6.92 6.88 0.22
CA VAL A 177 -7.04 5.43 -0.04
C VAL A 177 -6.58 4.61 1.16
N ARG A 178 -5.39 4.90 1.72
CA ARG A 178 -4.88 4.22 2.93
C ARG A 178 -5.88 4.32 4.08
N GLU A 179 -6.42 5.50 4.34
CA GLU A 179 -7.43 5.71 5.40
C GLU A 179 -8.69 4.89 5.13
N ARG A 180 -9.17 4.85 3.88
CA ARG A 180 -10.31 4.00 3.54
C ARG A 180 -10.03 2.53 3.81
N VAL A 181 -8.83 2.03 3.49
CA VAL A 181 -8.41 0.66 3.79
C VAL A 181 -8.46 0.42 5.30
N LEU A 182 -7.87 1.31 6.11
CA LEU A 182 -7.90 1.21 7.58
C LEU A 182 -9.34 1.21 8.16
N GLU A 183 -10.27 1.91 7.51
CA GLU A 183 -11.67 1.98 7.94
C GLU A 183 -12.51 0.76 7.55
N THR A 184 -12.16 0.07 6.46
CA THR A 184 -13.09 -0.88 5.81
C THR A 184 -12.57 -2.29 5.63
N PHE A 185 -11.26 -2.51 5.75
CA PHE A 185 -10.64 -3.83 5.67
C PHE A 185 -11.19 -4.74 6.76
N GLU A 186 -11.79 -5.85 6.34
CA GLU A 186 -12.48 -6.79 7.21
C GLU A 186 -12.21 -8.23 6.77
N VAL A 187 -11.69 -9.05 7.68
CA VAL A 187 -11.56 -10.48 7.48
C VAL A 187 -12.93 -11.14 7.71
N LYS A 188 -13.50 -11.71 6.65
CA LYS A 188 -14.76 -12.47 6.68
C LYS A 188 -14.51 -13.96 6.96
N ASN A 189 -13.39 -14.50 6.51
CA ASN A 189 -12.99 -15.88 6.76
C ASN A 189 -11.57 -15.95 7.31
N TRP A 190 -11.45 -16.32 8.59
CA TRP A 190 -10.17 -16.44 9.30
C TRP A 190 -9.43 -17.75 9.00
N ASP A 191 -10.09 -18.71 8.35
CA ASP A 191 -9.46 -19.92 7.82
C ASP A 191 -8.62 -19.61 6.56
N LEU A 192 -8.50 -18.34 6.17
CA LEU A 192 -7.54 -17.89 5.17
C LEU A 192 -6.09 -18.01 5.66
N PHE A 193 -5.86 -17.92 6.98
CA PHE A 193 -4.53 -17.78 7.58
C PHE A 193 -4.09 -19.05 8.36
N VAL A 194 -4.37 -20.24 7.81
CA VAL A 194 -4.04 -21.54 8.45
C VAL A 194 -2.72 -22.10 7.97
#